data_AF-A0A0W8F1X6-F1
#
_entry.id   AF-A0A0W8F1X6-F1
#
_cell.length_a   1.000
_cell.length_b   1.000
_cell.length_c   1.000
_cell.angle_alpha   90.00
_cell.angle_beta   90.00
_cell.angle_gamma   90.00
#
_symmetry.space_group_name_H-M   'P 1'
#
loop_
_entity.id
_entity.type
_entity.pdbx_description
1 polymer ?
#
loop_
_entity_poly.entity_id
_entity_poly.type
_entity_poly.pdbx_seq_one_letter_code
_entity_poly.pdbx_strand_id
1 'polypeptide(L)'
;MTYLVYIAWFGAAVVFFLWLRDARIFYRTGLPGYRKAAYRGVLYGALAILGVAVAVSLLEILGLGLILAALYLQGRECRETVWGSEGTLDRVLGRARGGTRTAKKGD
;
A
#
# COMPACT_ATOMS: atom_id res chain seq x y z
N MET A 1 13.51 25.43 -3.40
CA MET A 1 12.92 24.12 -3.05
C MET A 1 12.73 24.09 -1.55
N THR A 2 11.49 24.01 -1.09
CA THR A 2 11.15 24.03 0.35
C THR A 2 11.25 22.62 0.94
N TYR A 3 11.28 22.54 2.27
CA TYR A 3 11.29 21.26 2.99
C TYR A 3 10.04 20.41 2.71
N LEU A 4 8.91 21.02 2.33
CA LEU A 4 7.65 20.35 2.03
C LEU A 4 7.74 19.46 0.79
N VAL A 5 8.52 19.86 -0.21
CA VAL A 5 8.73 19.05 -1.42
C VAL A 5 9.45 17.74 -1.10
N TYR A 6 10.43 17.74 -0.18
CA TYR A 6 11.08 16.51 0.27
C TYR A 6 10.12 15.59 1.03
N ILE A 7 9.23 16.16 1.85
CA ILE A 7 8.20 15.39 2.57
C ILE A 7 7.19 14.80 1.57
N ALA A 8 6.81 15.54 0.53
CA ALA A 8 5.95 15.03 -0.54
C ALA A 8 6.60 13.84 -1.27
N TRP A 9 7.87 13.95 -1.65
CA TRP A 9 8.62 12.84 -2.24
C TRP A 9 8.70 11.62 -1.31
N PHE A 10 8.95 11.85 -0.01
CA PHE A 10 8.96 10.78 0.98
C PHE A 10 7.58 10.10 1.10
N GLY A 11 6.50 10.87 1.17
CA GLY A 11 5.14 10.33 1.22
C GLY A 11 4.77 9.51 -0.02
N ALA A 12 5.16 9.97 -1.21
CA ALA A 12 4.96 9.22 -2.44
C ALA A 12 5.77 7.91 -2.45
N ALA A 13 7.01 7.92 -1.97
CA ALA A 13 7.81 6.72 -1.81
C ALA A 13 7.17 5.70 -0.85
N VAL A 14 6.56 6.17 0.24
CA VAL A 14 5.84 5.30 1.19
C VAL A 14 4.60 4.68 0.55
N VAL A 15 3.78 5.45 -0.17
CA VAL A 15 2.61 4.93 -0.92
C VAL A 15 3.04 3.80 -1.86
N PHE A 16 4.12 4.04 -2.61
CA PHE A 16 4.66 3.07 -3.56
C PHE A 16 5.22 1.83 -2.88
N PHE A 17 5.93 2.00 -1.75
CA PHE A 17 6.43 0.90 -0.94
C PHE A 17 5.30 0.02 -0.40
N LEU A 18 4.24 0.63 0.14
CA LEU A 18 3.06 -0.08 0.62
C LEU A 18 2.36 -0.82 -0.51
N TRP A 19 2.20 -0.19 -1.68
CA TRP A 19 1.63 -0.85 -2.85
C TRP A 19 2.47 -2.05 -3.30
N LEU A 20 3.79 -1.90 -3.39
CA LEU A 20 4.69 -2.98 -3.81
C LEU A 20 4.67 -4.16 -2.81
N ARG A 21 4.61 -3.87 -1.51
CA ARG A 21 4.43 -4.89 -0.46
C ARG A 21 3.14 -5.68 -0.70
N ASP A 22 2.04 -4.98 -0.95
CA ASP A 22 0.73 -5.59 -1.13
C ASP A 22 0.65 -6.41 -2.43
N ALA A 23 1.25 -5.89 -3.51
CA ALA A 23 1.39 -6.60 -4.78
C ALA A 23 2.26 -7.85 -4.64
N ARG A 24 3.34 -7.80 -3.85
CA ARG A 24 4.19 -8.97 -3.56
C ARG A 24 3.44 -10.05 -2.77
N ILE A 25 2.61 -9.66 -1.79
CA ILE A 25 1.77 -10.61 -1.04
C ILE A 25 0.74 -11.24 -1.99
N PHE A 26 0.10 -10.46 -2.87
CA PHE A 26 -0.80 -10.98 -3.88
C PHE A 26 -0.11 -12.00 -4.80
N TYR A 27 1.08 -11.66 -5.31
CA TYR A 27 1.85 -12.53 -6.19
C TYR A 27 2.24 -13.85 -5.52
N ARG A 28 2.49 -13.85 -4.21
CA ARG A 28 2.86 -15.06 -3.45
C ARG A 28 1.67 -15.89 -2.96
N THR A 29 0.56 -15.26 -2.57
CA THR A 29 -0.55 -15.95 -1.88
C THR A 29 -1.75 -16.20 -2.78
N GLY A 30 -1.91 -15.45 -3.88
CA GLY A 30 -3.05 -15.58 -4.79
C GLY A 30 -4.41 -15.22 -4.18
N LEU A 31 -4.43 -14.59 -2.99
CA LEU A 31 -5.67 -14.31 -2.27
C LEU A 31 -6.53 -13.26 -3.01
N PRO A 32 -7.84 -13.51 -3.18
CA PRO A 32 -8.73 -12.62 -3.93
C PRO A 32 -8.91 -11.25 -3.26
N GLY A 33 -8.84 -11.17 -1.92
CA GLY A 33 -8.84 -9.90 -1.18
C GLY A 33 -7.63 -9.02 -1.51
N TYR A 34 -6.46 -9.63 -1.67
CA TYR A 34 -5.21 -8.93 -2.03
C TYR A 34 -5.18 -8.50 -3.50
N ARG A 35 -5.93 -9.17 -4.38
CA ARG A 35 -6.11 -8.72 -5.77
C ARG A 35 -6.76 -7.34 -5.84
N LYS A 36 -7.88 -7.14 -5.13
CA LYS A 36 -8.58 -5.84 -5.07
C LYS A 36 -7.68 -4.75 -4.46
N ALA A 37 -6.91 -5.08 -3.41
CA ALA A 37 -5.97 -4.15 -2.80
C ALA A 37 -4.83 -3.75 -3.75
N ALA A 38 -4.27 -4.69 -4.52
CA ALA A 38 -3.23 -4.41 -5.50
C ALA A 38 -3.72 -3.48 -6.63
N TYR A 39 -4.94 -3.70 -7.14
CA TYR A 39 -5.56 -2.82 -8.15
C TYR A 39 -5.85 -1.41 -7.60
N ARG A 40 -6.41 -1.32 -6.39
CA ARG A 40 -6.68 -0.02 -5.75
C ARG A 40 -5.40 0.72 -5.38
N GLY A 41 -4.34 0.02 -5.01
CA GLY A 41 -3.05 0.63 -4.73
C GLY A 41 -2.38 1.25 -5.96
N VAL A 42 -2.68 0.79 -7.19
CA VAL A 42 -2.28 1.51 -8.42
C VAL A 42 -2.98 2.86 -8.49
N LEU A 43 -4.27 2.91 -8.16
CA LEU A 43 -5.05 4.14 -8.13
C LEU A 43 -4.49 5.14 -7.10
N TYR A 44 -4.14 4.66 -5.90
CA TYR A 44 -3.51 5.49 -4.85
C TYR A 44 -2.09 5.92 -5.22
N GLY A 45 -1.33 5.06 -5.90
CA GLY A 45 -0.02 5.42 -6.47
C GLY A 45 -0.13 6.54 -7.51
N ALA A 46 -1.12 6.45 -8.42
CA ALA A 46 -1.40 7.52 -9.37
C ALA A 46 -1.82 8.83 -8.67
N LEU A 47 -2.63 8.72 -7.60
CA LEU A 47 -3.01 9.87 -6.77
C LEU A 47 -1.80 10.52 -6.07
N ALA A 48 -0.85 9.72 -5.60
CA ALA A 48 0.39 10.21 -4.99
C ALA A 48 1.31 10.90 -6.01
N ILE A 49 1.44 10.35 -7.22
CA ILE A 49 2.19 10.98 -8.32
C ILE A 49 1.55 12.33 -8.69
N LEU A 50 0.21 12.37 -8.77
CA LEU A 50 -0.52 13.61 -8.98
C LEU A 50 -0.27 14.61 -7.84
N GLY A 51 -0.27 14.15 -6.59
CA GLY A 51 0.06 14.98 -5.43
C GLY A 51 1.48 15.57 -5.49
N VAL A 52 2.48 14.79 -5.94
CA VAL A 52 3.85 15.29 -6.16
C VAL A 52 3.89 16.32 -7.28
N ALA A 53 3.21 16.06 -8.41
CA ALA A 53 3.15 17.00 -9.53
C ALA A 53 2.52 18.34 -9.12
N VAL A 54 1.46 18.30 -8.31
CA VAL A 54 0.79 19.49 -7.75
C VAL A 54 1.68 20.21 -6.73
N ALA A 55 2.38 19.45 -5.87
CA ALA A 55 3.31 20.01 -4.87
C ALA A 55 4.47 20.77 -5.51
N VAL A 56 4.99 20.27 -6.65
CA VAL A 56 6.12 20.87 -7.37
C VAL A 56 5.71 22.10 -8.19
N SER A 57 4.46 22.14 -8.69
CA SER A 57 4.06 23.16 -9.67
C SER A 57 3.56 24.45 -9.05
N LEU A 58 2.63 24.38 -8.07
CA LEU A 58 1.83 25.56 -7.69
C LEU A 58 1.46 25.61 -6.20
N LEU A 59 1.14 24.48 -5.56
CA LEU A 59 0.57 24.44 -4.20
C LEU A 59 1.13 23.27 -3.38
N GLU A 60 2.22 23.54 -2.66
CA GLU A 60 2.92 22.56 -1.81
C GLU A 60 2.00 21.91 -0.77
N ILE A 61 1.14 22.70 -0.12
CA ILE A 61 0.20 22.23 0.92
C ILE A 61 -0.89 21.32 0.33
N LEU A 62 -1.44 21.66 -0.84
CA LEU A 62 -2.46 20.82 -1.49
C LEU A 62 -1.86 19.52 -2.01
N GLY A 63 -0.66 19.57 -2.59
CA GLY A 63 0.05 18.38 -3.04
C GLY A 63 0.39 17.45 -1.88
N LEU A 64 0.84 17.99 -0.75
CA LEU A 64 1.04 17.24 0.49
C LEU A 64 -0.27 16.63 1.00
N GLY A 65 -1.35 17.40 0.99
CA GLY A 65 -2.70 16.95 1.37
C GLY A 65 -3.19 15.78 0.51
N LEU A 66 -2.95 15.83 -0.81
CA LEU A 66 -3.27 14.74 -1.74
C LEU A 66 -2.49 13.45 -1.43
N ILE A 67 -1.20 13.56 -1.10
CA ILE A 67 -0.35 12.41 -0.75
C ILE A 67 -0.80 11.80 0.59
N LEU A 68 -1.11 12.63 1.58
CA LEU A 68 -1.65 12.18 2.86
C LEU A 68 -3.04 11.57 2.71
N ALA A 69 -3.89 12.12 1.85
CA ALA A 69 -5.19 11.53 1.51
C ALA A 69 -5.01 10.16 0.85
N ALA A 70 -4.07 10.02 -0.10
CA ALA A 70 -3.75 8.74 -0.72
C ALA A 70 -3.32 7.69 0.33
N LEU A 71 -2.44 8.06 1.26
CA LEU A 71 -2.02 7.20 2.37
C LEU A 71 -3.19 6.81 3.28
N TYR A 72 -4.03 7.78 3.64
CA TYR A 72 -5.19 7.54 4.50
C TYR A 72 -6.19 6.57 3.86
N LEU A 73 -6.50 6.76 2.57
CA LEU A 73 -7.38 5.85 1.84
C LEU A 73 -6.74 4.46 1.72
N GLN A 74 -5.46 4.38 1.35
CA GLN A 74 -4.74 3.12 1.21
C GLN A 74 -4.67 2.32 2.52
N GLY A 75 -4.59 3.00 3.67
CA GLY A 75 -4.60 2.39 5.00
C GLY A 75 -5.98 1.93 5.48
N ARG A 76 -7.07 2.48 4.93
CA ARG A 76 -8.45 2.18 5.35
C ARG A 76 -9.01 0.90 4.70
N GLU A 77 -8.31 0.29 3.75
CA GLU A 77 -8.77 -0.93 3.12
C GLU A 77 -8.89 -2.09 4.13
N CYS A 78 -10.12 -2.49 4.46
CA CYS A 78 -10.37 -3.71 5.24
C CYS A 78 -9.90 -4.93 4.43
N ARG A 79 -8.89 -5.63 4.95
CA ARG A 79 -8.34 -6.84 4.35
C ARG A 79 -8.67 -8.05 5.21
N GLU A 80 -8.79 -9.20 4.55
CA GLU A 80 -8.80 -10.49 5.24
C GLU A 80 -7.53 -10.62 6.08
N THR A 81 -7.70 -11.10 7.31
CA THR A 81 -6.61 -11.34 8.26
C THR A 81 -5.76 -12.51 7.79
N VAL A 82 -4.68 -12.21 7.06
CA VAL A 82 -3.69 -13.21 6.62
C VAL A 82 -2.66 -13.53 7.72
N TRP A 83 -2.57 -12.67 8.73
CA TRP A 83 -1.58 -12.79 9.80
C TRP A 83 -2.23 -13.24 11.11
N GLY A 84 -1.80 -14.42 11.59
CA GLY A 84 -2.18 -14.95 12.91
C GLY A 84 -1.19 -14.52 13.99
N SER A 85 -0.11 -15.29 14.18
CA SER A 85 0.85 -15.15 15.29
C SER A 85 2.25 -14.64 14.88
N GLU A 86 2.40 -14.07 13.68
CA GLU A 86 3.70 -13.62 13.17
C GLU A 86 4.10 -12.23 13.67
N GLY A 87 5.41 -12.05 13.88
CA GLY A 87 6.01 -10.83 14.43
C GLY A 87 5.81 -9.60 13.54
N THR A 88 5.85 -8.42 14.15
CA THR A 88 5.56 -7.12 13.50
C THR A 88 6.45 -6.85 12.28
N LEU A 89 7.70 -7.32 12.30
CA LEU A 89 8.65 -7.18 11.19
C LEU A 89 8.29 -8.06 9.98
N ASP A 90 7.78 -9.27 10.21
CA ASP A 90 7.32 -10.14 9.12
C ASP A 90 6.07 -9.56 8.44
N ARG A 91 5.20 -8.87 9.19
CA ARG A 91 4.06 -8.12 8.66
C ARG A 91 4.49 -6.92 7.81
N VAL A 92 5.47 -6.14 8.29
CA VAL A 92 6.01 -4.99 7.56
C VAL A 92 6.67 -5.42 6.25
N LEU A 93 7.40 -6.54 6.26
CA LEU A 93 8.05 -7.11 5.08
C LEU A 93 7.09 -7.85 4.13
N GLY A 94 5.83 -8.03 4.51
CA GLY A 94 4.85 -8.76 3.73
C GLY A 94 5.16 -10.26 3.61
N ARG A 95 5.83 -10.84 4.62
CA ARG A 95 5.89 -12.28 4.77
C ARG A 95 4.52 -12.74 5.24
N ALA A 96 3.74 -13.22 4.29
CA ALA A 96 2.58 -14.05 4.56
C ALA A 96 3.01 -15.50 4.35
N ARG A 97 2.68 -16.41 5.28
CA ARG A 97 2.74 -17.84 5.03
C ARG A 97 1.96 -18.11 3.73
N GLY A 98 2.69 -18.49 2.68
CA GLY A 98 2.09 -18.89 1.41
C GLY A 98 1.04 -19.94 1.70
N GLY A 99 -0.18 -19.75 1.21
CA GLY A 99 -1.28 -20.68 1.38
C GLY A 99 -0.84 -22.05 0.90
N THR A 100 -0.40 -22.90 1.82
CA THR A 100 -0.33 -24.33 1.59
C THR A 100 -1.76 -24.78 1.34
N ARG A 101 -1.94 -25.26 0.11
CA ARG A 101 -3.07 -26.01 -0.39
C ARG A 101 -3.78 -26.80 0.71
N THR A 102 -5.12 -26.75 0.63
CA THR A 102 -6.03 -27.86 0.96
C THR A 102 -5.92 -28.45 2.38
N ALA A 103 -6.67 -27.89 3.32
CA ALA A 103 -7.34 -28.74 4.30
C ALA A 103 -8.67 -29.20 3.67
N LYS A 104 -8.59 -30.22 2.83
CA LYS A 104 -9.74 -31.05 2.47
C LYS A 104 -10.17 -31.72 3.79
N LYS A 105 -11.21 -31.21 4.43
CA LYS A 105 -11.85 -31.89 5.55
C LYS A 105 -12.67 -33.03 4.95
N GLY A 106 -12.06 -34.20 4.90
CA GLY A 106 -12.77 -35.48 4.82
C GLY A 106 -13.34 -35.82 6.19
N ASP A 107 -14.46 -36.53 6.10
CA ASP A 107 -15.19 -37.31 7.11
C ASP A 107 -16.03 -36.55 8.15
#